data_AF-A0A7S3W4K5-F1
#
_entry.id   AF-A0A7S3W4K5-F1
#
_cell.length_a   1.000
_cell.length_b   1.000
_cell.length_c   1.000
_cell.angle_alpha   90.00
_cell.angle_beta   90.00
_cell.angle_gamma   90.00
#
_symmetry.space_group_name_H-M   'P 1'
#
loop_
_entity.id
_entity.type
_entity.pdbx_description
1 polymer ?
#
loop_
_entity_poly.entity_id
_entity_poly.type
_entity_poly.pdbx_seq_one_letter_code
_entity_poly.pdbx_strand_id
1 'polypeptide(L)'
;AKSKERLFNDEIYVNKPLRYGGATIYQADWAIDRLQLYINGFPVVVPMKQLPDEDGGRSWGAFLPKELVTAKDPSKVKKISDRESGVVLVCENMRNVQVFGTDKALAGILRSPGFEKEKMEGMPVQFGEEITLENGQTQLRLDRIMGSTGLIVKADPGVPLVYLGFALLMPATLLSVLPFGQVWAAIGTEDKNQILISGKANRNVPAFEDEMKTMVVS
;
A
#
# COMPACT_ATOMS: atom_id res chain seq x y z
N ALA A 1 9.75 -19.88 35.97
CA ALA A 1 9.12 -18.87 35.09
C ALA A 1 8.42 -19.62 33.95
N LYS A 2 7.09 -19.51 33.82
CA LYS A 2 6.38 -20.14 32.69
C LYS A 2 6.88 -19.49 31.40
N SER A 3 7.48 -20.29 30.51
CA SER A 3 7.76 -19.89 29.13
C SER A 3 6.46 -19.37 28.53
N LYS A 4 6.42 -18.11 28.09
CA LYS A 4 5.27 -17.59 27.33
C LYS A 4 5.23 -18.39 26.03
N GLU A 5 4.35 -19.38 25.98
CA GLU A 5 4.09 -20.17 24.80
C GLU A 5 3.72 -19.23 23.66
N ARG A 6 4.40 -19.36 22.51
CA ARG A 6 4.14 -18.50 21.34
C ARG A 6 2.73 -18.80 20.85
N LEU A 7 1.80 -17.87 21.07
CA LEU A 7 0.38 -18.05 20.76
C LEU A 7 0.11 -18.14 19.25
N PHE A 8 0.82 -17.37 18.43
CA PHE A 8 0.64 -17.34 16.98
C PHE A 8 1.86 -16.70 16.28
N ASN A 9 2.15 -17.12 15.05
CA ASN A 9 3.20 -16.53 14.21
C ASN A 9 2.79 -16.60 12.73
N ASP A 10 2.87 -15.48 12.01
CA ASP A 10 2.66 -15.43 10.55
C ASP A 10 3.45 -14.25 9.96
N GLU A 11 3.77 -14.35 8.68
CA GLU A 11 4.43 -13.29 7.91
C GLU A 11 3.38 -12.39 7.24
N ILE A 12 3.42 -11.09 7.57
CA ILE A 12 2.47 -10.09 7.08
C ILE A 12 3.12 -9.31 5.95
N TYR A 13 2.43 -9.19 4.83
CA TYR A 13 2.80 -8.32 3.72
C TYR A 13 1.56 -7.75 3.01
N VAL A 14 1.77 -6.92 1.99
CA VAL A 14 0.69 -6.31 1.20
C VAL A 14 -0.31 -7.38 0.73
N ASN A 15 -1.60 -7.16 1.02
CA ASN A 15 -2.71 -8.06 0.74
C ASN A 15 -2.73 -9.40 1.51
N LYS A 16 -1.83 -9.63 2.46
CA LYS A 16 -1.85 -10.78 3.37
C LYS A 16 -1.80 -10.32 4.83
N PRO A 17 -2.94 -9.86 5.39
CA PRO A 17 -3.00 -9.46 6.79
C PRO A 17 -3.04 -10.67 7.72
N LEU A 18 -2.47 -10.51 8.92
CA LEU A 18 -2.58 -11.51 9.99
C LEU A 18 -3.96 -11.38 10.66
N ARG A 19 -4.71 -12.49 10.76
CA ARG A 19 -6.04 -12.51 11.40
C ARG A 19 -6.01 -13.40 12.63
N TYR A 20 -6.40 -12.84 13.78
CA TYR A 20 -6.46 -13.59 15.03
C TYR A 20 -7.51 -13.00 15.97
N GLY A 21 -8.38 -13.84 16.53
CA GLY A 21 -9.34 -13.42 17.56
C GLY A 21 -10.29 -12.29 17.15
N GLY A 22 -10.69 -12.22 15.87
CA GLY A 22 -11.53 -11.12 15.34
C GLY A 22 -10.77 -9.82 15.02
N ALA A 23 -9.48 -9.74 15.34
CA ALA A 23 -8.59 -8.68 14.90
C ALA A 23 -7.91 -9.05 13.57
N THR A 24 -7.71 -8.04 12.73
CA THR A 24 -6.95 -8.11 11.49
C THR A 24 -5.81 -7.09 11.57
N ILE A 25 -4.60 -7.58 11.43
CA ILE A 25 -3.36 -6.82 11.52
C ILE A 25 -2.82 -6.64 10.11
N TYR A 26 -2.73 -5.38 9.69
CA TYR A 26 -2.20 -4.98 8.40
C TYR A 26 -0.80 -4.40 8.56
N GLN A 27 0.06 -4.66 7.59
CA GLN A 27 1.24 -3.83 7.37
C GLN A 27 0.75 -2.44 6.92
N ALA A 28 1.22 -1.40 7.60
CA ALA A 28 0.96 -0.02 7.22
C ALA A 28 1.93 0.43 6.12
N ASP A 29 1.90 1.72 5.86
CA ASP A 29 2.79 2.35 4.91
C ASP A 29 4.27 2.21 5.27
N TRP A 30 5.12 2.32 4.26
CA TRP A 30 6.58 2.23 4.38
C TRP A 30 7.21 3.61 4.56
N ALA A 31 8.34 3.64 5.27
CA ALA A 31 9.19 4.82 5.42
C ALA A 31 10.67 4.41 5.48
N ILE A 32 11.56 5.40 5.42
CA ILE A 32 13.00 5.20 5.62
C ILE A 32 13.37 5.71 7.01
N ASP A 33 13.88 4.82 7.86
CA ASP A 33 14.24 5.13 9.25
C ASP A 33 15.69 5.63 9.37
N ARG A 34 16.64 4.92 8.76
CA ARG A 34 18.07 5.25 8.85
C ARG A 34 18.88 4.71 7.68
N LEU A 35 20.07 5.28 7.49
CA LEU A 35 21.11 4.76 6.62
C LEU A 35 22.24 4.16 7.47
N GLN A 36 22.75 3.01 7.04
CA GLN A 36 24.00 2.45 7.55
C GLN A 36 25.08 2.73 6.50
N LEU A 37 26.03 3.58 6.86
CA LEU A 37 27.09 4.06 5.99
C LEU A 37 28.45 3.74 6.60
N TYR A 38 29.48 3.75 5.77
CA TYR A 38 30.86 3.83 6.21
C TYR A 38 31.45 5.16 5.74
N ILE A 39 32.03 5.91 6.67
CA ILE A 39 32.76 7.16 6.40
C ILE A 39 34.23 6.88 6.69
N ASN A 40 35.09 6.95 5.67
CA ASN A 40 36.52 6.63 5.80
C ASN A 40 36.79 5.27 6.46
N GLY A 41 35.93 4.28 6.17
CA GLY A 41 36.01 2.92 6.75
C GLY A 41 35.39 2.76 8.13
N PHE A 42 34.86 3.81 8.76
CA PHE A 42 34.17 3.73 10.05
C PHE A 42 32.65 3.62 9.88
N PRO A 43 31.97 2.67 10.54
CA PRO A 43 30.52 2.53 10.43
C PRO A 43 29.80 3.68 11.15
N VAL A 44 28.87 4.32 10.44
CA VAL A 44 28.04 5.42 10.94
C VAL A 44 26.59 5.13 10.62
N VAL A 45 25.72 5.34 11.61
CA VAL A 45 24.28 5.22 11.47
C VAL A 45 23.68 6.61 11.40
N VAL A 46 23.02 6.92 10.28
CA VAL A 46 22.45 8.23 10.02
C VAL A 46 20.93 8.14 10.05
N PRO A 47 20.25 8.72 11.07
CA PRO A 47 18.80 8.73 11.11
C PRO A 47 18.26 9.61 9.98
N MET A 48 17.22 9.14 9.32
CA MET A 48 16.55 9.84 8.21
C MET A 48 15.26 10.45 8.71
N LYS A 49 14.93 11.64 8.20
CA LYS A 49 13.65 12.30 8.49
C LYS A 49 12.88 12.51 7.21
N GLN A 50 11.58 12.24 7.21
CA GLN A 50 10.72 12.57 6.09
C GLN A 50 10.73 14.09 5.86
N LEU A 51 11.02 14.49 4.63
CA LEU A 51 10.95 15.87 4.18
C LEU A 51 9.50 16.23 3.84
N PRO A 52 9.13 17.52 3.79
CA PRO A 52 7.80 17.92 3.35
C PRO A 52 7.50 17.36 1.96
N ASP A 53 6.34 16.74 1.80
CA ASP A 53 5.89 16.23 0.51
C ASP A 53 5.48 17.43 -0.37
N GLU A 54 6.36 17.82 -1.29
CA GLU A 54 6.01 18.69 -2.42
C GLU A 54 5.64 17.77 -3.61
N ASP A 55 4.51 18.02 -4.25
CA ASP A 55 3.99 17.26 -5.41
C ASP A 55 3.61 15.79 -5.16
N GLY A 56 3.40 15.40 -3.90
CA GLY A 56 2.92 14.05 -3.53
C GLY A 56 3.99 12.96 -3.61
N GLY A 57 5.24 13.33 -3.89
CA GLY A 57 6.40 12.45 -3.74
C GLY A 57 6.87 12.42 -2.29
N ARG A 58 7.27 11.24 -1.80
CA ARG A 58 7.91 11.10 -0.49
C ARG A 58 9.41 11.12 -0.62
N SER A 59 10.05 11.95 0.18
CA SER A 59 11.49 11.98 0.31
C SER A 59 11.90 12.00 1.78
N TRP A 60 13.09 11.47 2.04
CA TRP A 60 13.71 11.45 3.35
C TRP A 60 15.08 12.10 3.26
N GLY A 61 15.40 12.96 4.21
CA GLY A 61 16.64 13.70 4.26
C GLY A 61 17.41 13.47 5.55
N ALA A 62 18.73 13.59 5.47
CA ALA A 62 19.61 13.74 6.62
C ALA A 62 20.75 14.70 6.28
N PHE A 63 21.29 15.35 7.32
CA PHE A 63 22.42 16.27 7.19
C PHE A 63 23.61 15.73 7.98
N LEU A 64 24.78 15.71 7.33
CA LEU A 64 26.06 15.33 7.91
C LEU A 64 27.01 16.53 7.92
N PRO A 65 27.40 17.05 9.08
CA PRO A 65 28.34 18.18 9.16
C PRO A 65 29.67 17.87 8.50
N LYS A 66 30.28 18.87 7.85
CA LYS A 66 31.55 18.72 7.14
C LYS A 66 32.67 18.18 8.02
N GLU A 67 32.74 18.61 9.28
CA GLU A 67 33.71 18.14 10.27
C GLU A 67 33.60 16.63 10.55
N LEU A 68 32.40 16.05 10.46
CA LEU A 68 32.18 14.61 10.64
C LEU A 68 32.60 13.81 9.41
N VAL A 69 32.28 14.35 8.22
CA VAL A 69 32.56 13.72 6.93
C VAL A 69 34.07 13.72 6.65
N THR A 70 34.75 14.84 6.89
CA THR A 70 36.19 15.01 6.61
C THR A 70 37.11 14.44 7.70
N ALA A 71 36.58 14.05 8.86
CA ALA A 71 37.38 13.47 9.93
C ALA A 71 37.97 12.12 9.51
N LYS A 72 39.26 11.90 9.81
CA LYS A 72 39.90 10.59 9.66
C LYS A 72 39.21 9.50 10.47
N ASP A 73 38.68 9.85 11.63
CA ASP A 73 37.90 8.99 12.52
C ASP A 73 36.70 9.78 13.04
N PRO A 74 35.50 9.58 12.44
CA PRO A 74 34.28 10.28 12.83
C PRO A 74 33.92 10.11 14.31
N SER A 75 34.31 8.99 14.92
CA SER A 75 33.99 8.66 16.33
C SER A 75 34.69 9.60 17.33
N LYS A 76 35.78 10.25 16.90
CA LYS A 76 36.55 11.20 17.73
C LYS A 76 36.04 12.63 17.66
N VAL A 77 35.08 12.92 16.78
CA VAL A 77 34.47 14.25 16.65
C VAL A 77 33.53 14.48 17.83
N LYS A 78 34.00 15.23 18.84
CA LYS A 78 33.24 15.52 20.06
C LYS A 78 32.35 16.76 19.96
N LYS A 79 32.70 17.68 19.06
CA LYS A 79 32.01 18.96 18.89
C LYS A 79 32.02 19.33 17.42
N ILE A 80 30.88 19.82 16.95
CA ILE A 80 30.70 20.39 15.63
C ILE A 80 30.71 21.91 15.80
N SER A 81 31.68 22.59 15.20
CA SER A 81 31.79 24.05 15.27
C SER A 81 30.97 24.70 14.18
N ASP A 82 31.11 24.21 12.95
CA ASP A 82 30.30 24.63 11.80
C ASP A 82 29.10 23.69 11.60
N ARG A 83 27.89 24.24 11.78
CA ARG A 83 26.62 23.51 11.63
C ARG A 83 25.95 23.73 10.27
N GLU A 84 26.47 24.65 9.46
CA GLU A 84 25.85 25.03 8.20
C GLU A 84 26.54 24.36 7.02
N SER A 85 27.86 24.11 7.12
CA SER A 85 28.58 23.37 6.10
C SER A 85 28.51 21.85 6.34
N GLY A 86 28.13 21.13 5.29
CA GLY A 86 28.02 19.69 5.36
C GLY A 86 27.42 19.08 4.11
N VAL A 87 27.24 17.78 4.18
CA VAL A 87 26.70 16.93 3.14
C VAL A 87 25.23 16.66 3.44
N VAL A 88 24.37 16.81 2.44
CA VAL A 88 22.96 16.45 2.55
C VAL A 88 22.74 15.12 1.85
N LEU A 89 22.08 14.19 2.54
CA LEU A 89 21.68 12.90 2.01
C LEU A 89 20.17 12.93 1.76
N VAL A 90 19.74 12.58 0.56
CA VAL A 90 18.32 12.52 0.20
C VAL A 90 17.99 11.15 -0.37
N CYS A 91 16.90 10.55 0.10
CA CYS A 91 16.38 9.28 -0.37
C CYS A 91 14.93 9.48 -0.81
N GLU A 92 14.57 9.03 -2.00
CA GLU A 92 13.18 8.98 -2.46
C GLU A 92 12.63 7.55 -2.47
N ASN A 93 13.52 6.57 -2.35
CA ASN A 93 13.21 5.16 -2.43
C ASN A 93 14.24 4.34 -1.63
N MET A 94 13.99 3.02 -1.55
CA MET A 94 14.84 2.05 -0.86
C MET A 94 16.06 1.57 -1.67
N ARG A 95 16.41 2.26 -2.76
CA ARG A 95 17.50 1.84 -3.67
C ARG A 95 18.66 2.83 -3.70
N ASN A 96 18.33 4.11 -3.80
CA ASN A 96 19.30 5.17 -4.10
C ASN A 96 19.31 6.23 -3.00
N VAL A 97 20.51 6.70 -2.67
CA VAL A 97 20.75 7.85 -1.80
C VAL A 97 21.50 8.89 -2.61
N GLN A 98 20.86 10.02 -2.87
CA GLN A 98 21.48 11.18 -3.49
C GLN A 98 22.32 11.91 -2.44
N VAL A 99 23.55 12.27 -2.81
CA VAL A 99 24.52 12.91 -1.92
C VAL A 99 24.86 14.28 -2.49
N PHE A 100 24.47 15.33 -1.76
CA PHE A 100 24.76 16.72 -2.12
C PHE A 100 25.94 17.22 -1.30
N GLY A 101 26.90 17.84 -1.98
CA GLY A 101 28.08 18.43 -1.36
C GLY A 101 27.77 19.71 -0.59
N THR A 102 28.80 20.25 0.05
CA THR A 102 28.76 21.52 0.79
C THR A 102 28.38 22.72 -0.10
N ASP A 103 28.63 22.62 -1.40
CA ASP A 103 28.26 23.58 -2.44
C ASP A 103 26.80 23.43 -2.91
N LYS A 104 26.04 22.51 -2.32
CA LYS A 104 24.67 22.13 -2.71
C LYS A 104 24.59 21.48 -4.10
N ALA A 105 25.71 21.17 -4.73
CA ALA A 105 25.73 20.42 -5.98
C ALA A 105 25.59 18.92 -5.70
N LEU A 106 25.00 18.19 -6.64
CA LEU A 106 24.92 16.73 -6.56
C LEU A 106 26.33 16.14 -6.74
N ALA A 107 26.89 15.62 -5.66
CA ALA A 107 28.24 15.04 -5.67
C ALA A 107 28.24 13.58 -6.15
N GLY A 108 27.17 12.84 -5.86
CA GLY A 108 27.07 11.42 -6.20
C GLY A 108 25.74 10.79 -5.84
N ILE A 109 25.51 9.58 -6.35
CA ILE A 109 24.37 8.74 -5.97
C ILE A 109 24.90 7.40 -5.48
N LEU A 110 24.69 7.14 -4.18
CA LEU A 110 24.99 5.87 -3.53
C LEU A 110 23.86 4.87 -3.80
N ARG A 111 24.21 3.63 -4.15
CA ARG A 111 23.25 2.54 -4.38
C ARG A 111 23.36 1.47 -3.31
N SER A 112 22.22 0.94 -2.86
CA SER A 112 22.19 -0.16 -1.90
C SER A 112 22.92 -1.39 -2.47
N PRO A 113 23.77 -2.07 -1.68
CA PRO A 113 24.43 -3.29 -2.12
C PRO A 113 23.41 -4.35 -2.55
N GLY A 114 23.65 -4.98 -3.70
CA GLY A 114 22.79 -6.03 -4.26
C GLY A 114 21.88 -5.63 -5.43
N PHE A 115 21.83 -4.35 -5.80
CA PHE A 115 21.25 -3.93 -7.10
C PHE A 115 22.36 -3.91 -8.18
N GLU A 116 22.05 -4.40 -9.38
CA GLU A 116 23.04 -4.58 -10.46
C GLU A 116 23.89 -3.33 -10.72
N LYS A 117 25.20 -3.58 -10.85
CA LYS A 117 26.24 -2.58 -11.11
C LYS A 117 26.22 -2.18 -12.58
N GLU A 118 25.13 -1.63 -13.08
CA GLU A 118 25.20 -0.87 -14.32
C GLU A 118 25.89 0.46 -14.03
N LYS A 119 27.21 0.47 -14.22
CA LYS A 119 27.97 1.71 -14.37
C LYS A 119 27.43 2.41 -15.61
N MET A 120 26.66 3.47 -15.41
CA MET A 120 26.35 4.41 -16.47
C MET A 120 27.61 5.26 -16.72
N GLU A 121 28.50 4.73 -17.56
CA GLU A 121 29.72 5.40 -17.99
C GLU A 121 29.33 6.62 -18.85
N GLY A 122 29.74 7.83 -18.44
CA GLY A 122 29.48 9.07 -19.18
C GLY A 122 28.66 10.16 -18.46
N MET A 123 28.17 9.92 -17.23
CA MET A 123 27.59 10.99 -16.41
C MET A 123 28.67 11.73 -15.60
N PRO A 124 28.55 13.06 -15.38
CA PRO A 124 29.49 13.82 -14.56
C PRO A 124 29.42 13.50 -13.06
N VAL A 125 28.47 12.65 -12.64
CA VAL A 125 28.15 12.34 -11.25
C VAL A 125 28.63 10.93 -10.91
N GLN A 126 29.21 10.74 -9.72
CA GLN A 126 29.69 9.42 -9.28
C GLN A 126 28.51 8.51 -8.92
N PHE A 127 28.56 7.24 -9.33
CA PHE A 127 27.56 6.22 -9.02
C PHE A 127 28.22 4.95 -8.49
N GLY A 128 27.69 4.40 -7.40
CA GLY A 128 28.15 3.12 -6.88
C GLY A 128 27.74 2.84 -5.44
N GLU A 129 28.23 1.72 -4.91
CA GLU A 129 28.17 1.43 -3.48
C GLU A 129 29.04 2.40 -2.67
N GLU A 130 30.05 3.01 -3.32
CA GLU A 130 31.01 3.94 -2.74
C GLU A 130 31.19 5.16 -3.66
N ILE A 131 31.29 6.35 -3.06
CA ILE A 131 31.63 7.61 -3.73
C ILE A 131 32.70 8.36 -2.95
N THR A 132 33.45 9.21 -3.64
CA THR A 132 34.45 10.07 -3.00
C THR A 132 34.01 11.53 -3.03
N LEU A 133 34.00 12.17 -1.86
CA LEU A 133 33.62 13.58 -1.68
C LEU A 133 34.85 14.48 -1.44
N GLU A 134 34.63 15.79 -1.54
CA GLU A 134 35.62 16.85 -1.23
C GLU A 134 36.96 16.63 -1.96
N ASN A 135 36.93 16.52 -3.29
CA ASN A 135 38.12 16.36 -4.14
C ASN A 135 38.99 15.13 -3.82
N GLY A 136 38.38 14.03 -3.37
CA GLY A 136 39.12 12.78 -3.15
C GLY A 136 39.43 12.47 -1.68
N GLN A 137 39.10 13.37 -0.75
CA GLN A 137 39.55 13.27 0.64
C GLN A 137 38.68 12.37 1.51
N THR A 138 37.41 12.20 1.18
CA THR A 138 36.49 11.40 2.00
C THR A 138 35.84 10.30 1.19
N GLN A 139 35.91 9.06 1.68
CA GLN A 139 35.21 7.92 1.13
C GLN A 139 33.89 7.69 1.88
N LEU A 140 32.78 7.69 1.15
CA LEU A 140 31.47 7.31 1.65
C LEU A 140 31.03 6.03 0.97
N ARG A 141 30.75 4.98 1.76
CA ARG A 141 30.17 3.73 1.28
C ARG A 141 28.82 3.48 1.92
N LEU A 142 27.82 3.12 1.11
CA LEU A 142 26.51 2.70 1.61
C LEU A 142 26.54 1.20 1.90
N ASP A 143 26.14 0.84 3.11
CA ASP A 143 26.00 -0.57 3.51
C ASP A 143 24.55 -1.03 3.40
N ARG A 144 23.61 -0.24 3.93
CA ARG A 144 22.20 -0.59 3.91
C ARG A 144 21.28 0.61 4.12
N ILE A 145 20.15 0.59 3.42
CA ILE A 145 19.00 1.46 3.69
C ILE A 145 18.04 0.70 4.61
N MET A 146 17.78 1.24 5.81
CA MET A 146 16.87 0.63 6.78
C MET A 146 15.49 1.27 6.65
N GLY A 147 14.54 0.48 6.14
CA GLY A 147 13.14 0.86 6.08
C GLY A 147 12.43 0.64 7.42
N SER A 148 11.32 1.33 7.61
CA SER A 148 10.35 1.07 8.66
C SER A 148 8.97 0.88 8.04
N THR A 149 8.13 0.08 8.70
CA THR A 149 6.73 -0.10 8.34
C THR A 149 5.90 0.08 9.60
N GLY A 150 4.75 0.73 9.46
CA GLY A 150 3.79 0.76 10.55
C GLY A 150 3.02 -0.56 10.64
N LEU A 151 2.27 -0.71 11.73
CA LEU A 151 1.34 -1.83 11.92
C LEU A 151 -0.01 -1.27 12.32
N ILE A 152 -1.06 -1.64 11.58
CA ILE A 152 -2.43 -1.20 11.85
C ILE A 152 -3.23 -2.40 12.34
N VAL A 153 -3.78 -2.29 13.55
CA VAL A 153 -4.70 -3.28 14.10
C VAL A 153 -6.12 -2.79 13.88
N LYS A 154 -6.93 -3.57 13.16
CA LYS A 154 -8.36 -3.32 12.98
C LYS A 154 -9.14 -4.49 13.59
N ALA A 155 -10.09 -4.20 14.46
CA ALA A 155 -11.03 -5.20 14.97
C ALA A 155 -12.43 -4.68 14.71
N ASP A 156 -13.19 -5.38 13.87
CA ASP A 156 -14.52 -4.94 13.49
C ASP A 156 -15.49 -6.14 13.48
N PRO A 157 -16.26 -6.34 14.56
CA PRO A 157 -17.18 -7.47 14.67
C PRO A 157 -18.39 -7.35 13.75
N GLY A 158 -18.60 -6.19 13.10
CA GLY A 158 -19.71 -5.97 12.17
C GLY A 158 -19.50 -6.57 10.78
N VAL A 159 -18.26 -6.92 10.40
CA VAL A 159 -17.96 -7.44 9.05
C VAL A 159 -18.76 -8.72 8.71
N PRO A 160 -18.87 -9.73 9.59
CA PRO A 160 -19.73 -10.88 9.34
C PRO A 160 -21.21 -10.52 9.15
N LEU A 161 -21.73 -9.54 9.90
CA LEU A 161 -23.13 -9.10 9.79
C LEU A 161 -23.40 -8.41 8.45
N VAL A 162 -22.45 -7.58 7.97
CA VAL A 162 -22.55 -6.94 6.66
C VAL A 162 -22.55 -7.97 5.54
N TYR A 163 -21.64 -8.96 5.58
CA TYR A 163 -21.63 -10.04 4.60
C TYR A 163 -22.90 -10.89 4.65
N LEU A 164 -23.47 -11.12 5.83
CA LEU A 164 -24.78 -11.77 5.95
C LEU A 164 -25.88 -10.96 5.26
N GLY A 165 -25.87 -9.63 5.40
CA GLY A 165 -26.79 -8.74 4.69
C GLY A 165 -26.68 -8.89 3.16
N PHE A 166 -25.45 -8.89 2.62
CA PHE A 166 -25.24 -9.14 1.19
C PHE A 166 -25.67 -10.54 0.77
N ALA A 167 -25.40 -11.56 1.60
CA ALA A 167 -25.79 -12.94 1.35
C ALA A 167 -27.32 -13.12 1.29
N LEU A 168 -28.08 -12.35 2.06
CA LEU A 168 -29.55 -12.34 2.01
C LEU A 168 -30.09 -11.48 0.85
N LEU A 169 -29.40 -10.38 0.52
CA LEU A 169 -29.81 -9.50 -0.57
C LEU A 169 -29.71 -10.20 -1.93
N MET A 170 -28.67 -11.01 -2.17
CA MET A 170 -28.48 -11.71 -3.45
C MET A 170 -29.67 -12.64 -3.83
N PRO A 171 -30.18 -13.52 -2.96
CA PRO A 171 -31.39 -14.29 -3.24
C PRO A 171 -32.65 -13.44 -3.31
N ALA A 172 -32.79 -12.41 -2.46
CA ALA A 172 -33.96 -11.55 -2.47
C ALA A 172 -34.12 -10.82 -3.82
N THR A 173 -33.03 -10.35 -4.41
CA THR A 173 -33.04 -9.72 -5.73
C THR A 173 -33.35 -10.73 -6.83
N LEU A 174 -32.83 -11.95 -6.76
CA LEU A 174 -33.17 -13.04 -7.69
C LEU A 174 -34.67 -13.37 -7.64
N LEU A 175 -35.23 -13.55 -6.44
CA LEU A 175 -36.66 -13.81 -6.25
C LEU A 175 -37.52 -12.63 -6.74
N SER A 176 -37.07 -11.39 -6.55
CA SER A 176 -37.78 -10.21 -7.02
C SER A 176 -37.88 -10.11 -8.55
N VAL A 177 -37.07 -10.84 -9.31
CA VAL A 177 -37.13 -10.86 -10.78
C VAL A 177 -38.17 -11.87 -11.29
N LEU A 178 -38.62 -12.81 -10.46
CA LEU A 178 -39.63 -13.80 -10.86
C LEU A 178 -40.94 -13.09 -11.24
N PRO A 179 -41.49 -13.36 -12.44
CA PRO A 179 -42.77 -12.79 -12.86
C PRO A 179 -43.89 -13.43 -12.03
N PHE A 180 -44.86 -12.60 -11.63
CA PHE A 180 -46.08 -13.03 -10.96
C PHE A 180 -47.29 -12.61 -11.80
N GLY A 181 -48.13 -13.58 -12.13
CA GLY A 181 -49.38 -13.41 -12.87
C GLY A 181 -50.58 -13.71 -11.98
N GLN A 182 -51.62 -12.88 -12.08
CA GLN A 182 -52.94 -13.12 -11.50
C GLN A 182 -53.92 -13.40 -12.64
N VAL A 183 -54.75 -14.43 -12.48
CA VAL A 183 -55.80 -14.80 -13.44
C VAL A 183 -57.14 -14.81 -12.69
N TRP A 184 -58.16 -14.24 -13.30
CA TRP A 184 -59.53 -14.21 -12.81
C TRP A 184 -60.47 -14.80 -13.86
N ALA A 185 -61.50 -15.50 -13.41
CA ALA A 185 -62.58 -16.01 -14.24
C ALA A 185 -63.92 -15.58 -13.65
N ALA A 186 -64.83 -15.09 -14.49
CA ALA A 186 -66.19 -14.72 -14.12
C ALA A 186 -67.18 -15.41 -15.06
N ILE A 187 -68.30 -15.90 -14.52
CA ILE A 187 -69.38 -16.50 -15.31
C ILE A 187 -70.41 -15.41 -15.59
N GLY A 188 -70.88 -15.32 -16.84
CA GLY A 188 -71.90 -14.37 -17.25
C GLY A 188 -73.18 -14.51 -16.44
N THR A 189 -73.71 -13.40 -15.92
CA THR A 189 -74.93 -13.37 -15.11
C THR A 189 -76.20 -13.64 -15.91
N GLU A 190 -76.21 -13.35 -17.22
CA GLU A 190 -77.36 -13.57 -18.10
C GLU A 190 -77.26 -14.88 -18.89
N ASP A 191 -76.05 -15.33 -19.21
CA ASP A 191 -75.81 -16.55 -19.99
C ASP A 191 -74.73 -17.41 -19.29
N LYS A 192 -75.17 -18.45 -18.57
CA LYS A 192 -74.30 -19.31 -17.73
C LYS A 192 -73.25 -20.10 -18.53
N ASN A 193 -73.35 -20.07 -19.86
CA ASN A 193 -72.43 -20.74 -20.77
C ASN A 193 -71.24 -19.88 -21.20
N GLN A 194 -71.17 -18.62 -20.75
CA GLN A 194 -70.07 -17.71 -21.07
C GLN A 194 -69.15 -17.53 -19.86
N ILE A 195 -67.87 -17.87 -20.04
CA ILE A 195 -66.81 -17.64 -19.04
C ILE A 195 -65.91 -16.53 -19.56
N LEU A 196 -65.84 -15.43 -18.83
CA LEU A 196 -64.90 -14.34 -19.06
C LEU A 196 -63.63 -14.60 -18.26
N ILE A 197 -62.49 -14.72 -18.95
CA ILE A 197 -61.17 -14.88 -18.33
C ILE A 197 -60.37 -13.59 -18.53
N SER A 198 -59.76 -13.07 -17.46
CA SER A 198 -58.90 -11.89 -17.49
C SER A 198 -57.67 -12.12 -16.61
N GLY A 199 -56.57 -11.42 -16.87
CA GLY A 199 -55.36 -11.58 -16.09
C GLY A 199 -54.49 -10.33 -16.04
N LYS A 200 -53.59 -10.29 -15.07
CA LYS A 200 -52.60 -9.21 -14.90
C LYS A 200 -51.26 -9.80 -14.48
N ALA A 201 -50.21 -9.46 -15.21
CA ALA A 201 -48.84 -9.78 -14.85
C ALA A 201 -48.09 -8.53 -14.38
N ASN A 202 -47.21 -8.69 -13.41
CA ASN A 202 -46.36 -7.60 -12.92
C ASN A 202 -45.13 -7.36 -13.82
N ARG A 203 -44.66 -8.39 -14.53
CA ARG A 203 -43.47 -8.43 -15.40
C ARG A 203 -43.69 -9.48 -16.51
N ASN A 204 -42.92 -9.38 -17.59
CA ASN A 204 -42.97 -10.29 -18.75
C ASN A 204 -44.38 -10.49 -19.34
N VAL A 205 -45.08 -9.37 -19.61
CA VAL A 205 -46.44 -9.35 -20.17
C VAL A 205 -46.58 -10.18 -21.47
N PRO A 206 -45.63 -10.16 -22.43
CA PRO A 206 -45.77 -10.93 -23.66
C PRO A 206 -45.86 -12.46 -23.43
N ALA A 207 -44.99 -13.02 -22.58
CA ALA A 207 -45.04 -14.45 -22.28
C ALA A 207 -46.32 -14.84 -21.52
N PHE A 208 -46.78 -13.98 -20.62
CA PHE A 208 -48.06 -14.19 -19.91
C PHE A 208 -49.26 -14.13 -20.88
N GLU A 209 -49.23 -13.27 -21.89
CA GLU A 209 -50.26 -13.21 -22.93
C GLU A 209 -50.33 -14.51 -23.74
N ASP A 210 -49.16 -15.09 -24.09
CA ASP A 210 -49.08 -16.37 -24.81
C ASP A 210 -49.60 -17.54 -23.95
N GLU A 211 -49.26 -17.58 -22.66
CA GLU A 211 -49.80 -18.54 -21.71
C GLU A 211 -51.33 -18.42 -21.59
N MET A 212 -51.85 -17.19 -21.48
CA MET A 212 -53.30 -16.92 -21.39
C MET A 212 -54.05 -17.34 -22.66
N LYS A 213 -53.49 -17.06 -23.85
CA LYS A 213 -54.09 -17.51 -25.12
C LYS A 213 -54.16 -19.03 -25.20
N THR A 214 -53.13 -19.72 -24.74
CA THR A 214 -53.10 -21.19 -24.73
C THR A 214 -54.20 -21.76 -23.84
N MET A 215 -54.50 -21.12 -22.70
CA MET A 215 -55.56 -21.56 -21.78
C MET A 215 -56.99 -21.36 -22.33
N VAL A 216 -57.21 -20.35 -23.18
CA VAL A 216 -58.55 -20.01 -23.72
C VAL A 216 -58.89 -20.84 -24.96
N VAL A 217 -57.89 -21.40 -25.65
CA VAL A 217 -58.06 -22.13 -26.92
C VAL A 217 -58.26 -23.65 -26.72
N SER A 218 -58.32 -24.15 -25.48
CA SER A 218 -58.67 -25.54 -25.15
C SER A 218 -60.08 -25.67 -24.59
#